data_AF-A0A0N1BUV8-F1
#
_entry.id   AF-A0A0N1BUV8-F1
#
_cell.length_a   1.000
_cell.length_b   1.000
_cell.length_c   1.000
_cell.angle_alpha   90.00
_cell.angle_beta   90.00
_cell.angle_gamma   90.00
#
_symmetry.space_group_name_H-M   'P 1'
#
loop_
_entity.id
_entity.type
_entity.pdbx_description
1 polymer ?
#
loop_
_entity_poly.entity_id
_entity_poly.type
_entity_poly.pdbx_seq_one_letter_code
_entity_poly.pdbx_strand_id
1 'polypeptide(L)'
;MADTELPAPADDDPKPSSVGDALRALIEDGQTLIEAEVAYRKAQAAFGLGEAKVIALLLVFGLAFGFFTLLALVVGLLLALAFYVGVWGALAIVGGSLLTLTALCLFLALKRAGRAKAALLVGEKPR
;
A
#
# COMPACT_ATOMS: atom_id res chain seq x y z
N MET A 1 -39.05 75.02 28.09
CA MET A 1 -39.39 73.59 28.16
C MET A 1 -39.61 73.18 26.72
N ALA A 2 -38.56 72.58 26.12
CA ALA A 2 -38.50 71.17 25.70
C ALA A 2 -39.44 70.98 24.49
N ASP A 3 -38.97 70.54 23.31
CA ASP A 3 -38.55 69.15 23.11
C ASP A 3 -37.52 69.03 21.98
N THR A 4 -36.42 68.32 22.25
CA THR A 4 -35.49 67.79 21.24
C THR A 4 -35.78 66.31 21.14
N GLU A 5 -36.53 65.91 20.13
CA GLU A 5 -36.84 64.51 19.84
C GLU A 5 -35.56 63.84 19.29
N LEU A 6 -34.81 63.18 20.17
CA LEU A 6 -33.72 62.30 19.79
C LEU A 6 -34.31 61.07 19.09
N PRO A 7 -33.85 60.70 17.87
CA PRO A 7 -34.26 59.46 17.25
C PRO A 7 -33.88 58.30 18.17
N ALA A 8 -34.90 57.52 18.54
CA ALA A 8 -34.75 56.31 19.34
C ALA A 8 -33.72 55.38 18.68
N PRO A 9 -32.86 54.71 19.46
CA PRO A 9 -32.02 53.66 18.92
C PRO A 9 -32.92 52.64 18.22
N ALA A 10 -32.65 52.38 16.94
CA ALA A 10 -33.19 51.21 16.28
C ALA A 10 -32.60 50.00 17.01
N ASP A 11 -33.38 49.44 17.92
CA ASP A 11 -33.15 48.14 18.52
C ASP A 11 -33.30 47.09 17.41
N ASP A 12 -32.29 46.98 16.56
CA ASP A 12 -32.01 45.75 15.81
C ASP A 12 -31.49 44.73 16.84
N ASP A 13 -32.41 44.29 17.69
CA ASP A 13 -32.20 43.22 18.65
C ASP A 13 -31.79 41.98 17.86
N PRO A 14 -30.54 41.48 17.97
CA PRO A 14 -30.13 40.27 17.30
C PRO A 14 -30.92 39.15 17.96
N LYS A 15 -32.05 38.78 17.35
CA LYS A 15 -32.93 37.70 17.83
C LYS A 15 -32.06 36.55 18.28
N PRO A 16 -32.11 36.14 19.57
CA PRO A 16 -31.19 35.15 20.09
C PRO A 16 -31.42 33.87 19.29
N SER A 17 -30.41 33.46 18.52
CA SER A 17 -30.42 32.20 17.79
C SER A 17 -30.89 31.13 18.75
N SER A 18 -32.02 30.47 18.46
CA SER A 18 -32.53 29.47 19.40
C SER A 18 -31.50 28.36 19.53
N VAL A 19 -31.46 27.71 20.69
CA VAL A 19 -30.55 26.57 20.92
C VAL A 19 -30.74 25.48 19.84
N GLY A 20 -31.96 25.37 19.28
CA GLY A 20 -32.26 24.51 18.16
C GLY A 20 -31.57 24.92 16.85
N ASP A 21 -31.46 26.23 16.57
CA ASP A 21 -30.76 26.75 15.39
C ASP A 21 -29.24 26.56 15.51
N ALA A 22 -28.69 26.76 16.71
CA ALA A 22 -27.28 26.50 16.99
C ALA A 22 -26.94 25.01 16.88
N LEU A 23 -27.81 24.12 17.36
CA LEU A 23 -27.64 22.67 17.23
C LEU A 23 -27.72 22.22 15.77
N ARG A 24 -28.63 22.82 15.00
CA ARG A 24 -28.77 22.53 13.57
C ARG A 24 -27.55 22.98 12.77
N ALA A 25 -27.00 24.15 13.08
CA ALA A 25 -25.74 24.62 12.51
C ALA A 25 -24.56 23.69 12.86
N LEU A 26 -24.46 23.21 14.10
CA LEU A 26 -23.43 22.24 14.50
C LEU A 26 -23.57 20.89 13.79
N ILE A 27 -24.79 20.44 13.51
CA ILE A 27 -25.05 19.21 12.74
C ILE A 27 -24.62 19.40 11.28
N GLU A 28 -24.99 20.53 10.66
CA GLU A 28 -24.64 20.87 9.28
C GLU A 28 -23.12 20.98 9.09
N ASP A 29 -22.42 21.64 10.03
CA ASP A 29 -20.97 21.74 10.06
C ASP A 29 -20.33 20.35 10.28
N GLY A 30 -20.89 19.53 11.16
CA GLY A 30 -20.43 18.16 11.41
C GLY A 30 -20.55 17.26 10.19
N GLN A 31 -21.64 17.39 9.41
CA GLN A 31 -21.81 16.68 8.14
C GLN A 31 -20.76 17.11 7.11
N THR A 32 -20.53 18.41 6.98
CA THR A 32 -19.51 18.97 6.08
C THR A 32 -18.11 18.48 6.42
N LEU A 33 -17.77 18.36 7.71
CA LEU A 33 -16.49 17.81 8.16
C LEU A 33 -16.34 16.32 7.85
N ILE A 34 -17.40 15.53 8.05
CA ILE A 34 -17.37 14.10 7.72
C ILE A 34 -17.17 13.89 6.22
N GLU A 35 -17.87 14.67 5.39
CA GLU A 35 -17.72 14.61 3.93
C GLU A 35 -16.28 14.96 3.48
N ALA A 36 -15.66 15.96 4.12
CA ALA A 36 -14.28 16.34 3.86
C ALA A 36 -13.29 15.23 4.23
N GLU A 37 -13.46 14.57 5.38
CA GLU A 37 -12.56 13.51 5.84
C GLU A 37 -12.69 12.26 4.94
N VAL A 38 -13.91 11.90 4.53
CA VAL A 38 -14.15 10.81 3.57
C VAL A 38 -13.51 11.12 2.22
N ALA A 39 -13.65 12.35 1.73
CA ALA A 39 -13.02 12.78 0.49
C ALA A 39 -11.47 12.74 0.59
N TYR A 40 -10.90 13.15 1.72
CA TYR A 40 -9.47 13.08 1.99
C TYR A 40 -8.95 11.63 1.99
N ARG A 41 -9.64 10.72 2.69
CA ARG A 41 -9.26 9.29 2.74
C ARG A 41 -9.42 8.61 1.38
N LYS A 42 -10.44 8.98 0.61
CA LYS A 42 -10.64 8.51 -0.76
C LYS A 42 -9.53 9.01 -1.69
N ALA A 43 -9.12 10.27 -1.56
CA ALA A 43 -8.00 10.83 -2.32
C ALA A 43 -6.67 10.15 -1.95
N GLN A 44 -6.43 9.89 -0.66
CA GLN A 44 -5.25 9.16 -0.19
C GLN A 44 -5.22 7.72 -0.71
N ALA A 45 -6.36 7.03 -0.71
CA ALA A 45 -6.49 5.69 -1.29
C ALA A 45 -6.30 5.69 -2.81
N ALA A 46 -6.85 6.68 -3.53
CA ALA A 46 -6.69 6.82 -4.97
C ALA A 46 -5.24 7.12 -5.38
N PHE A 47 -4.55 7.97 -4.62
CA PHE A 47 -3.13 8.25 -4.80
C PHE A 47 -2.28 6.99 -4.56
N GLY A 48 -2.55 6.25 -3.47
CA GLY A 48 -1.92 4.96 -3.21
C GLY A 48 -2.15 3.93 -4.31
N LEU A 49 -3.33 3.92 -4.94
CA LEU A 49 -3.63 3.07 -6.09
C LEU A 49 -2.82 3.44 -7.35
N GLY A 50 -2.57 4.72 -7.57
CA GLY A 50 -1.74 5.21 -8.69
C GLY A 50 -0.30 4.71 -8.55
N GLU A 51 0.30 4.93 -7.39
CA GLU A 51 1.65 4.47 -7.07
C GLU A 51 1.76 2.94 -7.08
N ALA A 52 0.74 2.24 -6.55
CA ALA A 52 0.72 0.77 -6.55
C ALA A 52 0.79 0.19 -7.97
N LYS A 53 0.19 0.84 -8.98
CA LYS A 53 0.29 0.41 -10.39
C LYS A 53 1.71 0.55 -10.92
N VAL A 54 2.37 1.67 -10.65
CA VAL A 54 3.76 1.90 -11.09
C VAL A 54 4.70 0.90 -10.41
N ILE A 55 4.55 0.70 -9.10
CA ILE A 55 5.32 -0.31 -8.34
C ILE A 55 5.08 -1.71 -8.91
N ALA A 56 3.83 -2.10 -9.15
CA ALA A 56 3.51 -3.39 -9.73
C ALA A 56 4.14 -3.58 -11.11
N LEU A 57 4.09 -2.55 -11.96
CA LEU A 57 4.71 -2.58 -13.28
C LEU A 57 6.24 -2.70 -13.18
N LEU A 58 6.88 -1.91 -12.30
CA LEU A 58 8.31 -2.01 -12.03
C LEU A 58 8.71 -3.39 -11.50
N LEU A 59 7.91 -4.01 -10.63
CA LEU A 59 8.17 -5.37 -10.15
C LEU A 59 8.07 -6.40 -11.28
N VAL A 60 7.08 -6.27 -12.17
CA VAL A 60 6.94 -7.16 -13.33
C VAL A 60 8.15 -7.01 -14.26
N PHE A 61 8.53 -5.78 -14.61
CA PHE A 61 9.71 -5.52 -15.44
C PHE A 61 11.00 -6.00 -14.77
N GLY A 62 11.17 -5.74 -13.48
CA GLY A 62 12.31 -6.20 -12.69
C GLY A 62 12.40 -7.73 -12.66
N LEU A 63 11.27 -8.43 -12.49
CA LEU A 63 11.23 -9.89 -12.52
C LEU A 63 11.55 -10.43 -13.92
N ALA A 64 11.04 -9.81 -14.97
CA ALA A 64 11.32 -10.19 -16.36
C ALA A 64 12.80 -10.01 -16.71
N PHE A 65 13.40 -8.84 -16.42
CA PHE A 65 14.82 -8.59 -16.65
C PHE A 65 15.72 -9.44 -15.77
N GLY A 66 15.34 -9.67 -14.51
CA GLY A 66 16.03 -10.59 -13.62
C GLY A 66 16.04 -12.01 -14.18
N PHE A 67 14.92 -12.49 -14.71
CA PHE A 67 14.83 -13.79 -15.37
C PHE A 67 15.72 -13.89 -16.61
N PHE A 68 15.70 -12.88 -17.49
CA PHE A 68 16.58 -12.85 -18.66
C PHE A 68 18.06 -12.79 -18.29
N THR A 69 18.41 -12.04 -17.24
CA THR A 69 19.78 -11.98 -16.73
C THR A 69 20.23 -13.35 -16.21
N LEU A 70 19.37 -14.03 -15.45
CA LEU A 70 19.65 -15.38 -14.97
C LEU A 70 19.83 -16.36 -16.13
N LEU A 71 18.97 -16.30 -17.15
CA LEU A 71 19.09 -17.11 -18.36
C LEU A 71 20.41 -16.85 -19.09
N ALA A 72 20.76 -15.58 -19.30
CA ALA A 72 22.01 -15.19 -19.94
C ALA A 72 23.24 -15.68 -19.16
N LEU A 73 23.21 -15.61 -17.82
CA LEU A 73 24.26 -16.16 -16.98
C LEU A 73 24.37 -17.68 -17.11
N VAL A 74 23.26 -18.41 -17.08
CA VAL A 74 23.27 -19.88 -17.25
C VAL A 74 23.84 -20.25 -18.62
N VAL A 75 23.36 -19.62 -19.68
CA VAL A 75 23.83 -19.86 -21.06
C VAL A 75 25.32 -19.52 -21.15
N GLY A 76 25.74 -18.33 -20.70
CA GLY A 76 27.13 -17.91 -20.73
C GLY A 76 28.05 -18.84 -19.93
N LEU A 77 27.61 -19.30 -18.76
CA LEU A 77 28.38 -20.23 -17.92
C LEU A 77 28.49 -21.61 -18.57
N LEU A 78 27.43 -22.12 -19.18
CA LEU A 78 27.48 -23.37 -19.94
C LEU A 78 28.45 -23.27 -21.11
N LEU A 79 28.40 -22.18 -21.89
CA LEU A 79 29.32 -21.97 -23.01
C LEU A 79 30.77 -21.87 -22.52
N ALA A 80 31.02 -21.08 -21.47
CA ALA A 80 32.35 -20.90 -20.92
C ALA A 80 32.92 -22.22 -20.36
N LEU A 81 32.13 -22.95 -19.57
CA LEU A 81 32.58 -24.15 -18.86
C LEU A 81 32.69 -25.36 -19.80
N ALA A 82 31.88 -25.42 -20.86
CA ALA A 82 31.94 -26.48 -21.86
C ALA A 82 33.33 -26.58 -22.53
N PHE A 83 34.05 -25.47 -22.70
CA PHE A 83 35.42 -25.48 -23.23
C PHE A 83 36.43 -26.20 -22.34
N TYR A 84 36.18 -26.29 -21.02
CA TYR A 84 37.12 -26.87 -20.06
C TYR A 84 36.78 -28.31 -19.67
N VAL A 85 35.50 -28.59 -19.42
CA VAL A 85 35.04 -29.90 -18.88
C VAL A 85 34.10 -30.65 -19.81
N GLY A 86 33.89 -30.13 -21.03
CA GLY A 86 32.93 -30.65 -21.98
C GLY A 86 31.48 -30.32 -21.63
N VAL A 87 30.59 -30.53 -22.60
CA VAL A 87 29.16 -30.16 -22.50
C VAL A 87 28.45 -30.89 -21.36
N TRP A 88 28.69 -32.19 -21.21
CA TRP A 88 28.06 -32.99 -20.16
C TRP A 88 28.54 -32.61 -18.75
N GLY A 89 29.83 -32.33 -18.59
CA GLY A 89 30.39 -31.85 -17.33
C GLY A 89 29.83 -30.49 -16.94
N ALA A 90 29.75 -29.56 -17.91
CA ALA A 90 29.18 -28.25 -17.69
C ALA A 90 27.70 -28.31 -17.28
N LEU A 91 26.91 -29.16 -17.97
CA LEU A 91 25.49 -29.36 -17.62
C LEU A 91 25.33 -29.93 -16.21
N ALA A 92 26.12 -30.93 -15.83
CA ALA A 92 26.05 -31.53 -14.50
C ALA A 92 26.40 -30.52 -13.40
N ILE A 93 27.42 -29.69 -13.60
CA ILE A 93 27.87 -28.70 -12.61
C ILE A 93 26.87 -27.54 -12.50
N VAL A 94 26.51 -26.91 -13.63
CA VAL A 94 25.62 -25.74 -13.62
C VAL A 94 24.19 -26.16 -13.28
N GLY A 95 23.69 -27.23 -13.90
CA GLY A 95 22.36 -27.76 -13.63
C GLY A 95 22.24 -28.29 -12.20
N GLY A 96 23.22 -29.06 -11.74
CA GLY A 96 23.24 -29.60 -10.37
C GLY A 96 23.31 -28.51 -9.30
N SER A 97 24.10 -27.46 -9.50
CA SER A 97 24.18 -26.33 -8.57
C SER A 97 22.87 -25.55 -8.51
N LEU A 98 22.25 -25.23 -9.65
CA LEU A 98 20.95 -24.56 -9.70
C LEU A 98 19.84 -25.41 -9.06
N LEU A 99 19.82 -26.71 -9.32
CA LEU A 99 18.84 -27.62 -8.72
C LEU A 99 18.99 -27.69 -7.20
N THR A 100 20.23 -27.76 -6.71
CA THR A 100 20.52 -27.72 -5.27
C THR A 100 20.07 -26.41 -4.64
N LEU A 101 20.38 -25.27 -5.29
CA LEU A 101 19.97 -23.95 -4.83
C LEU A 101 18.44 -23.81 -4.81
N THR A 102 17.76 -24.35 -5.83
CA THR A 102 16.29 -24.35 -5.94
C THR A 102 15.66 -25.17 -4.81
N ALA A 103 16.16 -26.38 -4.59
CA ALA A 103 15.69 -27.25 -3.49
C ALA A 103 15.88 -26.56 -2.13
N LEU A 104 17.03 -25.90 -1.92
CA LEU A 104 17.30 -25.14 -0.70
C LEU A 104 16.29 -23.98 -0.55
N CYS A 105 16.12 -23.13 -1.56
CA CYS A 105 15.16 -22.02 -1.52
C CYS A 105 13.73 -22.49 -1.23
N LEU A 106 13.25 -23.54 -1.90
CA LEU A 106 11.92 -24.11 -1.65
C LEU A 106 11.78 -24.64 -0.23
N PHE A 107 12.80 -25.34 0.27
CA PHE A 107 12.80 -25.85 1.64
C PHE A 107 12.73 -24.73 2.69
N LEU A 108 13.52 -23.65 2.52
CA LEU A 108 13.46 -22.48 3.40
C LEU A 108 12.10 -21.77 3.30
N ALA A 109 11.55 -21.63 2.09
CA ALA A 109 10.24 -21.01 1.87
C ALA A 109 9.13 -21.78 2.58
N LEU A 110 9.10 -23.11 2.47
CA LEU A 110 8.13 -23.97 3.15
C LEU A 110 8.25 -23.85 4.67
N LYS A 111 9.47 -23.85 5.21
CA LYS A 111 9.71 -23.62 6.65
C LYS A 111 9.19 -22.25 7.11
N ARG A 112 9.42 -21.21 6.32
CA ARG A 112 8.97 -19.85 6.62
C ARG A 112 7.44 -19.73 6.56
N ALA A 113 6.82 -20.33 5.55
CA ALA A 113 5.37 -20.38 5.40
C ALA A 113 4.70 -21.10 6.58
N GLY A 114 5.27 -22.22 7.05
CA GLY A 114 4.78 -22.90 8.24
C GLY A 114 4.78 -22.02 9.50
N ARG A 115 5.84 -21.23 9.70
CA ARG A 115 5.95 -20.27 10.82
C ARG A 115 4.92 -19.14 10.71
N ALA A 116 4.71 -18.60 9.52
CA ALA A 116 3.71 -17.55 9.29
C ALA A 116 2.29 -18.07 9.58
N LYS A 117 1.96 -19.27 9.09
CA LYS A 117 0.67 -19.91 9.38
C LYS A 117 0.48 -20.16 10.88
N ALA A 118 1.51 -20.66 11.57
CA ALA A 118 1.45 -20.89 13.01
C ALA A 118 1.22 -19.59 13.79
N ALA A 119 1.85 -18.47 13.39
CA ALA A 119 1.65 -17.17 14.03
C ALA A 119 0.21 -16.65 13.87
N LEU A 120 -0.41 -16.84 12.69
CA LEU A 120 -1.80 -16.46 12.44
C LEU A 120 -2.78 -17.31 13.27
N LEU A 121 -2.57 -18.64 13.30
CA LEU A 121 -3.44 -19.58 14.03
C LEU A 121 -3.34 -19.42 15.57
N VAL A 122 -2.16 -19.08 16.10
CA VAL A 122 -1.99 -18.79 17.54
C VAL A 122 -2.66 -17.46 17.92
N GLY A 123 -2.70 -16.48 17.01
CA GLY A 123 -3.43 -15.21 17.20
C GLY A 123 -4.97 -15.38 17.21
N GLU A 124 -5.49 -16.47 16.65
CA GLU A 124 -6.92 -16.77 16.57
C GLU A 124 -7.49 -17.48 17.81
N LYS A 125 -6.69 -17.89 18.81
CA LYS A 125 -7.21 -18.60 19.99
C LYS A 125 -8.06 -17.64 20.86
N PRO A 126 -9.40 -17.77 20.88
CA PRO A 126 -10.25 -16.90 21.67
C PRO A 126 -10.07 -17.26 23.15
N ARG A 127 -9.96 -16.24 24.02
CA ARG A 127 -10.00 -16.39 25.47
C ARG A 127 -11.43 -16.52 25.94
#